data_AF-A0A2N6PN19-F1
#
_entry.id   AF-A0A2N6PN19-F1
#
_cell.length_a   1.000
_cell.length_b   1.000
_cell.length_c   1.000
_cell.angle_alpha   90.00
_cell.angle_beta   90.00
_cell.angle_gamma   90.00
#
_symmetry.space_group_name_H-M   'P 1'
#
loop_
_entity.id
_entity.type
_entity.pdbx_description
1 polymer ?
#
loop_
_entity_poly.entity_id
_entity_poly.type
_entity_poly.pdbx_seq_one_letter_code
_entity_poly.pdbx_strand_id
1 'polypeptide(L)'
;MFQNRVPDRIKQIIWNDTANDPYSKESVARRLLVYFDYMPFMSNGREIVEKITGYTLKQQVKLSEKNEKTINNVMRYISKTDGSSKLLYERGSVEQQELQDTIEYIMQEILGLTNDQYLILKEGLKDSNI
;
A
#
# COMPACT_ATOMS: atom_id res chain seq x y z
N MET A 1 6.10 23.08 6.79
CA MET A 1 6.55 22.32 5.60
C MET A 1 5.49 21.28 5.31
N PHE A 2 4.72 21.43 4.25
CA PHE A 2 3.79 20.38 3.83
C PHE A 2 4.62 19.18 3.35
N GLN A 3 4.69 18.12 4.16
CA GLN A 3 5.25 16.85 3.72
C GLN A 3 4.29 16.22 2.71
N ASN A 4 4.30 16.77 1.50
CA ASN A 4 3.67 16.23 0.30
C ASN A 4 4.48 15.04 -0.21
N ARG A 5 4.65 14.04 0.63
CA ARG A 5 5.02 12.71 0.17
C ARG A 5 3.69 12.04 -0.14
N VAL A 6 3.49 11.58 -1.38
CA VAL A 6 2.71 10.34 -1.56
C VAL A 6 3.21 9.41 -0.47
N PRO A 7 2.37 9.04 0.52
CA PRO A 7 2.92 8.47 1.73
C PRO A 7 3.67 7.22 1.30
N ASP A 8 4.98 7.15 1.57
CA ASP A 8 5.92 6.21 0.92
C ASP A 8 5.42 4.75 1.02
N ARG A 9 4.58 4.51 2.02
CA ARG A 9 3.73 3.33 2.26
C ARG A 9 2.86 2.88 1.08
N ILE A 10 2.18 3.80 0.36
CA ILE A 10 1.29 3.46 -0.77
C ILE A 10 2.08 3.03 -2.00
N LYS A 11 3.23 3.68 -2.24
CA LYS A 11 4.11 3.32 -3.35
C LYS A 11 4.57 1.86 -3.22
N GLN A 12 5.02 1.48 -2.03
CA GLN A 12 5.55 0.14 -1.78
C GLN A 12 4.54 -0.96 -2.10
N ILE A 13 3.27 -0.77 -1.73
CA ILE A 13 2.20 -1.71 -2.06
C ILE A 13 2.10 -1.93 -3.57
N ILE A 14 2.08 -0.86 -4.36
CA ILE A 14 1.97 -0.99 -5.83
C ILE A 14 3.26 -1.48 -6.46
N TRP A 15 4.42 -1.14 -5.89
CA TRP A 15 5.71 -1.68 -6.32
C TRP A 15 5.76 -3.21 -6.16
N ASN A 16 5.28 -3.74 -5.03
CA ASN A 16 5.20 -5.17 -4.76
C ASN A 16 4.18 -5.87 -5.66
N ASP A 17 2.97 -5.30 -5.82
CA ASP A 17 1.93 -5.86 -6.68
C ASP A 17 2.35 -5.95 -8.16
N THR A 18 3.31 -5.12 -8.57
CA THR A 18 3.85 -5.08 -9.93
C THR A 18 5.23 -5.71 -10.06
N ALA A 19 5.74 -6.38 -9.01
CA ALA A 19 7.11 -6.89 -8.96
C ALA A 19 7.37 -8.04 -9.95
N ASN A 20 6.33 -8.81 -10.30
CA ASN A 20 6.45 -9.95 -11.22
C ASN A 20 6.77 -9.54 -12.66
N ASP A 21 6.38 -8.33 -13.07
CA ASP A 21 6.73 -7.76 -14.37
C ASP A 21 6.94 -6.24 -14.22
N PRO A 22 8.11 -5.82 -13.71
CA PRO A 22 8.33 -4.46 -13.24
C PRO A 22 8.42 -3.43 -14.37
N TYR A 23 8.66 -3.85 -15.61
CA TYR A 23 8.88 -2.96 -16.75
C TYR A 23 7.79 -3.05 -17.81
N SER A 24 6.77 -3.89 -17.63
CA SER A 24 5.59 -3.82 -18.49
C SER A 24 4.98 -2.41 -18.50
N LYS A 25 4.38 -2.06 -19.63
CA LYS A 25 3.67 -0.81 -19.83
C LYS A 25 2.62 -0.57 -18.75
N GLU A 26 1.89 -1.61 -18.33
CA GLU A 26 0.91 -1.52 -17.24
C GLU A 26 1.59 -1.23 -15.90
N SER A 27 2.63 -1.97 -15.53
CA SER A 27 3.35 -1.75 -14.26
C SER A 27 3.93 -0.35 -14.16
N VAL A 28 4.57 0.13 -15.24
CA VAL A 28 5.10 1.50 -15.31
C VAL A 28 3.97 2.52 -15.16
N ALA A 29 2.85 2.35 -15.88
CA ALA A 29 1.70 3.24 -15.76
C ALA A 29 1.13 3.27 -14.35
N ARG A 30 0.91 2.10 -13.73
CA ARG A 30 0.37 1.98 -12.38
C ARG A 30 1.27 2.63 -11.35
N ARG A 31 2.59 2.48 -11.45
CA ARG A 31 3.56 3.14 -10.55
C ARG A 31 3.56 4.65 -10.72
N LEU A 32 3.56 5.15 -11.95
CA LEU A 32 3.49 6.60 -12.22
C LEU A 32 2.18 7.22 -11.73
N LEU A 33 1.06 6.52 -11.91
CA LEU A 33 -0.24 6.99 -11.44
C LEU A 33 -0.29 7.16 -9.92
N VAL A 34 0.34 6.25 -9.15
CA VAL A 34 0.48 6.43 -7.70
C VAL A 34 1.28 7.69 -7.36
N TYR A 35 2.32 8.02 -8.13
CA TYR A 35 3.05 9.27 -7.92
C TYR A 35 2.15 10.48 -8.15
N PHE A 36 1.38 10.50 -9.23
CA PHE A 36 0.62 11.69 -9.61
C PHE A 36 -0.72 11.84 -8.86
N ASP A 37 -1.44 10.75 -8.62
CA ASP A 37 -2.75 10.78 -7.95
C ASP A 37 -2.67 11.29 -6.50
N TYR A 38 -1.50 11.16 -5.88
CA TYR A 38 -1.23 11.60 -4.52
C TYR A 38 -0.28 12.81 -4.44
N MET A 39 0.04 13.46 -5.57
CA MET A 39 0.81 14.72 -5.62
C MET A 39 -0.04 15.86 -6.22
N PRO A 40 -0.79 16.61 -5.39
CA PRO A 40 -1.78 17.58 -5.88
C PRO A 40 -1.19 18.80 -6.62
N PHE A 41 0.13 18.95 -6.66
CA PHE A 41 0.83 20.07 -7.32
C PHE A 41 1.25 19.76 -8.77
N MET A 42 1.14 18.51 -9.22
CA MET A 42 1.47 18.13 -10.60
C MET A 42 0.19 17.99 -11.42
N SER A 43 -0.32 19.12 -11.92
CA SER A 43 -1.55 19.19 -12.74
C SER A 43 -1.50 18.35 -14.03
N ASN A 44 -0.30 18.04 -14.54
CA ASN A 44 -0.12 17.39 -15.83
C ASN A 44 0.26 15.89 -15.72
N GLY A 45 0.12 15.28 -14.54
CA GLY A 45 0.55 13.89 -14.30
C GLY A 45 -0.06 12.87 -15.26
N ARG A 46 -1.36 13.00 -15.56
CA ARG A 46 -2.08 12.12 -16.50
C ARG A 46 -1.55 12.25 -17.94
N GLU A 47 -1.19 13.45 -18.36
CA GLU A 47 -0.56 13.70 -19.67
C GLU A 47 0.84 13.08 -19.76
N ILE A 48 1.62 13.16 -18.67
CA ILE A 48 2.94 12.53 -18.59
C ILE A 48 2.82 11.00 -18.70
N VAL A 49 1.87 10.40 -17.99
CA VAL A 49 1.59 8.95 -18.08
C VAL A 49 1.21 8.57 -19.51
N GLU A 50 0.36 9.34 -20.16
CA GLU A 50 -0.03 9.09 -21.56
C GLU A 50 1.16 9.17 -22.50
N LYS A 51 2.04 10.17 -22.36
CA LYS A 51 3.24 10.31 -23.21
C LYS A 51 4.23 9.16 -23.03
N ILE A 52 4.44 8.69 -21.80
CA ILE A 52 5.41 7.61 -21.50
C ILE A 52 4.86 6.26 -21.91
N THR A 53 3.59 6.01 -21.60
CA THR A 53 3.02 4.67 -21.69
C THR A 53 2.11 4.52 -22.91
N GLY A 54 1.47 5.58 -23.39
CA GLY A 54 0.45 5.54 -24.44
C GLY A 54 -0.90 5.03 -23.94
N TYR A 55 -1.17 5.06 -22.63
CA TYR A 55 -2.52 4.82 -22.10
C TYR A 55 -3.35 6.10 -22.13
N THR A 56 -4.51 6.02 -22.76
CA THR A 56 -5.51 7.09 -22.75
C THR A 56 -6.03 7.37 -21.35
N LEU A 57 -6.58 8.56 -21.12
CA LEU A 57 -7.20 8.92 -19.83
C LEU A 57 -8.18 7.85 -19.30
N LYS A 58 -9.05 7.31 -20.17
CA LYS A 58 -10.01 6.26 -19.79
C LYS A 58 -9.32 4.98 -19.29
N GLN A 59 -8.20 4.59 -19.89
CA GLN A 59 -7.42 3.44 -19.45
C GLN A 59 -6.69 3.76 -18.13
N GLN A 60 -6.13 4.96 -18.00
CA GLN A 60 -5.47 5.40 -16.77
C GLN A 60 -6.43 5.42 -15.57
N VAL A 61 -7.69 5.83 -15.75
CA VAL A 61 -8.71 5.76 -14.67
C VAL A 61 -8.89 4.34 -14.17
N LYS A 62 -9.02 3.36 -15.08
CA LYS A 62 -9.13 1.94 -14.71
C LYS A 62 -7.89 1.42 -13.98
N LEU A 63 -6.70 1.90 -14.36
CA LEU A 63 -5.46 1.55 -13.66
C LEU A 63 -5.38 2.18 -12.27
N SER A 64 -5.87 3.41 -12.09
CA SER A 64 -6.00 4.04 -10.77
C SER A 64 -6.99 3.28 -9.88
N GLU A 65 -8.17 2.89 -10.40
CA GLU A 65 -9.13 2.05 -9.67
C GLU A 65 -8.51 0.71 -9.25
N LYS A 66 -7.71 0.10 -10.13
CA LYS A 66 -6.97 -1.14 -9.82
C LYS A 66 -5.97 -0.90 -8.68
N ASN A 67 -5.23 0.20 -8.71
CA ASN A 67 -4.32 0.56 -7.62
C ASN A 67 -5.06 0.77 -6.30
N GLU A 68 -6.15 1.54 -6.30
CA GLU A 68 -6.97 1.79 -5.12
C GLU A 68 -7.48 0.48 -4.51
N LYS A 69 -7.97 -0.45 -5.33
CA LYS A 69 -8.41 -1.77 -4.88
C LYS A 69 -7.27 -2.58 -4.24
N THR A 70 -6.09 -2.60 -4.85
CA THR A 70 -4.91 -3.28 -4.29
C THR A 70 -4.54 -2.68 -2.92
N ILE A 71 -4.47 -1.35 -2.83
CA ILE A 71 -4.16 -0.63 -1.58
C ILE A 71 -5.19 -0.99 -0.50
N ASN A 72 -6.48 -0.86 -0.79
CA ASN A 72 -7.55 -1.14 0.16
C ASN A 72 -7.54 -2.59 0.65
N ASN A 73 -7.17 -3.55 -0.20
CA ASN A 73 -7.03 -4.94 0.21
C ASN A 73 -5.89 -5.12 1.21
N VAL A 74 -4.72 -4.56 0.94
CA VAL A 74 -3.57 -4.62 1.87
C VAL A 74 -3.92 -3.97 3.20
N MET A 75 -4.50 -2.76 3.19
CA MET A 75 -4.90 -2.07 4.41
C MET A 75 -5.90 -2.90 5.24
N ARG A 76 -6.86 -3.57 4.58
CA ARG A 76 -7.82 -4.45 5.25
C ARG A 76 -7.15 -5.64 5.95
N TYR A 77 -6.14 -6.25 5.33
CA TYR A 77 -5.42 -7.36 5.96
C TYR A 77 -4.64 -6.92 7.20
N ILE A 78 -3.99 -5.75 7.14
CA ILE A 78 -3.28 -5.17 8.28
C ILE A 78 -4.27 -4.85 9.42
N SER A 79 -5.41 -4.21 9.14
CA SER A 79 -6.42 -3.91 10.17
C SER A 79 -6.99 -5.16 10.84
N LYS A 80 -7.24 -6.24 10.09
CA LYS A 80 -7.70 -7.52 10.66
C LYS A 80 -6.66 -8.15 11.59
N THR A 81 -5.39 -8.02 11.23
CA THR A 81 -4.29 -8.52 12.05
C THR A 81 -4.21 -7.75 13.35
N ASP A 82 -4.23 -6.41 13.31
CA ASP A 82 -4.18 -5.54 14.51
C ASP A 82 -5.38 -5.75 15.45
N GLY A 83 -6.60 -5.90 14.89
CA GLY A 83 -7.79 -6.23 15.67
C GLY A 83 -7.71 -7.59 16.37
N SER A 84 -7.07 -8.57 15.72
CA SER A 84 -6.80 -9.89 16.32
C SER A 84 -5.72 -9.80 17.41
N SER A 85 -4.68 -8.98 17.20
CA SER A 85 -3.64 -8.71 18.18
C SER A 85 -4.24 -8.20 19.49
N LYS A 86 -5.09 -7.16 19.42
CA LYS A 86 -5.68 -6.54 20.61
C LYS A 86 -6.44 -7.56 21.48
N LEU A 87 -7.20 -8.46 20.83
CA LEU A 87 -7.93 -9.53 21.51
C LEU A 87 -7.03 -10.58 22.18
N LEU A 88 -5.84 -10.82 21.62
CA LEU A 88 -4.85 -11.77 22.17
C LEU A 88 -4.09 -11.16 23.36
N TYR A 89 -3.65 -9.89 23.26
CA TYR A 89 -2.98 -9.18 24.35
C TYR A 89 -3.85 -9.03 25.60
N GLU A 90 -5.17 -8.82 25.44
CA GLU A 90 -6.12 -8.74 26.54
C GLU A 90 -6.27 -10.07 27.33
N ARG A 91 -5.77 -11.20 26.80
CA ARG A 91 -5.84 -12.54 27.42
C ARG A 91 -4.50 -13.07 27.97
N GLY A 92 -3.38 -12.39 27.69
CA GLY A 92 -2.22 -12.29 28.59
C GLY A 92 -1.25 -13.46 28.75
N SER A 93 -1.20 -14.47 27.87
CA SER A 93 -0.19 -15.56 27.98
C SER A 93 1.02 -15.38 27.05
N VAL A 94 2.19 -15.92 27.45
CA VAL A 94 3.43 -15.90 26.64
C VAL A 94 3.24 -16.61 25.30
N GLU A 95 2.54 -17.74 25.28
CA GLU A 95 2.23 -18.49 24.06
C GLU A 95 1.36 -17.69 23.07
N GLN A 96 0.49 -16.81 23.56
CA GLN A 96 -0.31 -15.91 22.72
C GLN A 96 0.52 -14.78 22.11
N GLN A 97 1.54 -14.30 22.84
CA GLN A 97 2.49 -13.32 22.32
C GLN A 97 3.31 -13.90 21.17
N GLU A 98 3.87 -15.10 21.36
CA GLU A 98 4.67 -15.79 20.33
C GLU A 98 3.83 -16.10 19.08
N LEU A 99 2.57 -16.51 19.27
CA LEU A 99 1.64 -16.71 18.16
C LEU A 99 1.38 -15.40 17.41
N GLN A 100 1.23 -14.28 18.13
CA GLN A 100 1.00 -12.98 17.53
C GLN A 100 2.20 -12.50 16.71
N ASP A 101 3.41 -12.61 17.26
CA ASP A 101 4.64 -12.24 16.55
C ASP A 101 4.83 -13.09 15.28
N THR A 102 4.47 -14.37 15.36
CA THR A 102 4.46 -15.29 14.20
C THR A 102 3.46 -14.85 13.14
N ILE A 103 2.24 -14.46 13.52
CA ILE A 103 1.23 -13.95 12.59
C ILE A 103 1.72 -12.67 11.91
N GLU A 104 2.28 -11.73 12.67
CA GLU A 104 2.79 -10.47 12.09
C GLU A 104 3.93 -10.72 11.11
N TYR A 105 4.87 -11.61 11.45
CA TYR A 105 5.94 -12.01 10.56
C TYR A 105 5.42 -12.64 9.25
N ILE A 106 4.49 -13.60 9.33
CA ILE A 106 3.89 -14.24 8.14
C ILE A 106 3.17 -13.19 7.28
N MET A 107 2.47 -12.24 7.90
CA MET A 107 1.77 -11.19 7.16
C MET A 107 2.73 -10.25 6.42
N GLN A 108 3.88 -9.93 7.02
CA GLN A 108 4.94 -9.15 6.36
C GLN A 108 5.42 -9.86 5.09
N GLU A 109 5.74 -11.15 5.19
CA GLU A 109 6.20 -11.99 4.08
C GLU A 109 5.16 -12.09 2.96
N ILE A 110 3.90 -12.40 3.30
CA ILE A 110 2.82 -12.57 2.31
C ILE A 110 2.54 -11.26 1.56
N LEU A 111 2.61 -10.12 2.24
CA LEU A 111 2.39 -8.80 1.63
C LEU A 111 3.65 -8.27 0.91
N GLY A 112 4.78 -8.98 1.00
CA GLY A 112 6.07 -8.56 0.46
C GLY A 112 6.62 -7.29 1.12
N LEU A 113 6.24 -7.03 2.37
CA LEU A 113 6.63 -5.83 3.10
C LEU A 113 7.77 -6.16 4.06
N THR A 114 8.77 -5.28 4.14
CA THR A 114 9.72 -5.31 5.25
C THR A 114 9.02 -4.90 6.56
N ASN A 115 9.62 -5.27 7.70
CA ASN A 115 9.09 -4.93 9.02
C ASN A 115 8.79 -3.43 9.18
N ASP A 116 9.74 -2.57 8.78
CA ASP A 116 9.56 -1.11 8.87
C ASP A 116 8.38 -0.61 8.03
N GLN A 117 8.22 -1.14 6.82
CA GLN A 117 7.12 -0.77 5.92
C GLN A 117 5.77 -1.21 6.50
N TYR A 118 5.72 -2.41 7.08
CA TYR A 118 4.53 -2.95 7.72
C TYR A 118 4.13 -2.13 8.95
N LEU A 119 5.09 -1.77 9.81
CA LEU A 119 4.84 -0.94 11.00
C LEU A 119 4.32 0.46 10.63
N ILE A 120 4.92 1.12 9.65
CA ILE A 120 4.46 2.43 9.15
C ILE A 120 3.02 2.37 8.63
N LEU A 121 2.65 1.30 7.91
CA LEU A 121 1.30 1.09 7.42
C LEU A 121 0.30 0.87 8.57
N LYS A 122 0.70 0.12 9.60
CA LYS A 122 -0.09 -0.17 10.81
C LYS A 122 -0.34 1.10 11.64
N GLU A 123 0.67 1.95 11.84
CA GLU A 123 0.54 3.22 12.56
C GLU A 123 -0.46 4.17 11.87
N GLY A 124 -0.37 4.32 10.54
CA GLY A 124 -1.29 5.19 9.79
C GLY A 124 -2.76 4.77 9.88
N LEU A 125 -3.06 3.50 10.18
CA LEU A 125 -4.42 3.03 10.43
C LEU A 125 -4.95 3.44 11.81
N LYS A 126 -4.08 3.56 12.81
CA LYS A 126 -4.47 3.97 14.17
C LYS A 126 -4.91 5.43 14.19
N ASP A 127 -4.22 6.28 13.43
CA ASP A 127 -4.54 7.71 13.30
C ASP A 127 -5.79 7.98 12.45
N SER A 128 -6.25 7.00 11.66
CA SER A 128 -7.45 7.13 10.80
C SER A 128 -8.76 6.76 11.51
N ASN A 129 -8.70 6.30 12.76
CA ASN A 129 -9.85 5.87 13.58
C ASN A 129 -10.19 6.84 14.73
N ILE A 130 -9.80 8.12 14.61
CA ILE A 130 -10.17 9.22 15.53
C ILE A 130 -11.17 10.15 14.84
#